data_AF-A0A1M2VTU5-F1
#
_entry.id   AF-A0A1M2VTU5-F1
#
_cell.length_a   1.000
_cell.length_b   1.000
_cell.length_c   1.000
_cell.angle_alpha   90.00
_cell.angle_beta   90.00
_cell.angle_gamma   90.00
#
_symmetry.space_group_name_H-M   'P 1'
#
loop_
_entity.id
_entity.type
_entity.pdbx_description
1 polymer ?
#
loop_
_entity_poly.entity_id
_entity_poly.type
_entity_poly.pdbx_seq_one_letter_code
_entity_poly.pdbx_strand_id
1 'polypeptide(L)'
;MSSRTSSLLLFVLAFFGVFLQLATAAPLETRDVYAPPVLYPHAGTVWYTGQTHNVSWDVSSPPVNITNKVGLIYLRKGVTSTPLILADGFDILLGRIEVTVPWVFEGDDYSVVLMGDSGNWSEEFTIKQ
;
A
#
# COMPACT_ATOMS: atom_id res chain seq x y z
N MET A 1 -1.88 -75.28 -41.29
CA MET A 1 -0.89 -74.25 -41.66
C MET A 1 -1.22 -72.99 -40.86
N SER A 2 -0.30 -72.58 -39.99
CA SER A 2 -0.15 -71.30 -39.26
C SER A 2 -1.27 -70.72 -38.37
N SER A 3 -0.95 -70.65 -37.07
CA SER A 3 -1.40 -69.66 -36.08
C SER A 3 -1.07 -68.22 -36.50
N ARG A 4 -1.84 -67.22 -36.02
CA ARG A 4 -1.39 -65.94 -35.38
C ARG A 4 -2.57 -65.34 -34.60
N THR A 5 -2.73 -65.65 -33.32
CA THR A 5 -2.41 -64.76 -32.18
C THR A 5 -2.88 -63.31 -32.33
N SER A 6 -3.88 -62.96 -31.50
CA SER A 6 -3.87 -61.79 -30.60
C SER A 6 -3.31 -60.49 -31.16
N SER A 7 -4.17 -59.53 -31.51
CA SER A 7 -3.92 -58.09 -31.28
C SER A 7 -5.08 -57.22 -31.80
N LEU A 8 -6.31 -57.44 -31.36
CA LEU A 8 -7.41 -56.52 -31.69
C LEU A 8 -8.26 -56.15 -30.46
N LEU A 9 -7.61 -56.04 -29.31
CA LEU A 9 -8.25 -55.63 -28.05
C LEU A 9 -7.52 -54.47 -27.35
N LEU A 10 -6.52 -53.85 -27.98
CA LEU A 10 -5.59 -52.96 -27.28
C LEU A 10 -5.15 -51.72 -28.09
N PHE A 11 -5.99 -51.12 -28.92
CA PHE A 11 -5.58 -49.93 -29.68
C PHE A 11 -6.50 -48.71 -29.69
N VAL A 12 -7.61 -48.72 -28.94
CA VAL A 12 -8.48 -47.52 -28.81
C VAL A 12 -8.68 -47.11 -27.34
N LEU A 13 -7.78 -47.53 -26.46
CA LEU A 13 -7.70 -47.06 -25.06
C LEU A 13 -6.48 -46.16 -24.79
N ALA A 14 -5.69 -45.83 -25.82
CA ALA A 14 -4.43 -45.10 -25.68
C ALA A 14 -4.53 -43.61 -26.07
N PHE A 15 -5.71 -43.00 -26.04
CA PHE A 15 -5.87 -41.54 -26.17
C PHE A 15 -6.40 -40.87 -24.88
N PHE A 16 -6.27 -41.57 -23.74
CA PHE A 16 -6.52 -41.03 -22.40
C PHE A 16 -5.21 -40.99 -21.60
N GLY A 17 -4.19 -40.36 -22.18
CA GLY A 17 -2.84 -40.27 -21.61
C GLY A 17 -2.49 -38.85 -21.21
N VAL A 18 -3.21 -38.32 -20.21
CA VAL A 18 -2.76 -37.35 -19.20
C VAL A 18 -1.61 -36.42 -19.65
N PHE A 19 -1.96 -35.24 -20.15
CA PHE A 19 -1.06 -34.09 -20.04
C PHE A 19 -1.03 -33.67 -18.57
N LEU A 20 -0.06 -34.21 -17.82
CA LEU A 20 0.27 -33.74 -16.49
C LEU A 20 1.00 -32.40 -16.66
N GLN A 21 0.24 -31.30 -16.65
CA GLN A 21 0.84 -29.97 -16.55
C GLN A 21 1.44 -29.84 -15.15
N LEU A 22 2.76 -29.98 -15.02
CA LEU A 22 3.47 -29.50 -13.84
C LEU A 22 3.44 -27.97 -13.90
N ALA A 23 2.41 -27.37 -13.29
CA ALA A 23 2.46 -25.97 -12.93
C ALA A 23 3.53 -25.82 -11.83
N THR A 24 4.73 -25.37 -12.19
CA THR A 24 5.73 -24.97 -11.21
C THR A 24 5.27 -23.67 -10.58
N ALA A 25 4.78 -23.72 -9.34
CA ALA A 25 4.55 -22.51 -8.57
C ALA A 25 5.89 -21.82 -8.36
N ALA A 26 6.07 -20.63 -8.95
CA ALA A 26 7.19 -19.77 -8.59
C ALA A 26 7.08 -19.42 -7.10
N PRO A 27 8.21 -19.34 -6.36
CA PRO A 27 8.17 -18.88 -4.98
C PRO A 27 7.55 -17.47 -4.94
N LEU A 28 6.51 -17.32 -4.14
CA LEU A 28 5.92 -16.01 -3.86
C LEU A 28 6.88 -15.28 -2.92
N GLU A 29 7.58 -14.27 -3.45
CA GLU A 29 8.25 -13.27 -2.62
C GLU A 29 7.20 -12.62 -1.72
N THR A 30 7.37 -12.70 -0.40
CA THR A 30 6.49 -12.02 0.55
C THR A 30 6.65 -10.51 0.34
N ARG A 31 5.60 -9.86 -0.14
CA ARG A 31 5.54 -8.40 -0.17
C ARG A 31 5.06 -7.93 1.19
N ASP A 32 5.85 -7.08 1.83
CA ASP A 32 5.55 -6.61 3.18
C ASP A 32 4.71 -5.34 3.10
N VAL A 33 3.71 -5.24 3.97
CA VAL A 33 2.91 -4.03 4.14
C VAL A 33 3.77 -2.98 4.82
N TYR A 34 4.00 -1.84 4.14
CA TYR A 34 4.74 -0.72 4.71
C TYR A 34 3.80 0.39 5.21
N ALA A 35 3.91 0.73 6.51
CA ALA A 35 3.12 1.75 7.19
C ALA A 35 4.01 2.63 8.10
N PRO A 36 4.87 3.48 7.53
CA PRO A 36 5.86 4.23 8.31
C PRO A 36 5.20 5.18 9.31
N PRO A 37 5.72 5.27 10.55
CA PRO A 37 5.24 6.24 11.54
C PRO A 37 5.37 7.68 11.06
N VAL A 38 4.29 8.45 11.15
CA VAL A 38 4.34 9.90 10.94
C VAL A 38 5.03 10.56 12.13
N LEU A 39 6.04 11.39 11.87
CA LEU A 39 6.83 12.09 12.88
C LEU A 39 6.40 13.55 13.05
N TYR A 40 5.89 14.17 11.99
CA TYR A 40 5.33 15.52 12.03
C TYR A 40 4.18 15.65 11.01
N PRO A 41 3.06 16.30 11.35
CA PRO A 41 2.76 16.98 12.62
C PRO A 41 2.63 16.00 13.80
N HIS A 42 2.76 16.52 15.02
CA HIS A 42 2.59 15.78 16.27
C HIS A 42 1.79 16.62 17.27
N ALA A 43 1.47 16.07 18.45
CA ALA A 43 0.73 16.78 19.49
C ALA A 43 1.37 18.14 19.81
N GLY A 44 0.51 19.16 19.92
CA GLY A 44 0.92 20.56 20.15
C GLY A 44 1.37 21.33 18.90
N THR A 45 1.41 20.69 17.73
CA THR A 45 1.64 21.40 16.46
C THR A 45 0.47 22.32 16.14
N VAL A 46 0.77 23.53 15.65
CA VAL A 46 -0.23 24.49 15.16
C VAL A 46 0.12 24.85 13.72
N TRP A 47 -0.83 24.63 12.81
CA TRP A 47 -0.76 25.05 11.42
C TRP A 47 -1.73 26.21 11.19
N TYR A 48 -1.36 27.13 10.30
CA TYR A 48 -2.26 28.18 9.84
C TYR A 48 -2.64 27.97 8.39
N THR A 49 -3.90 28.28 8.07
CA THR A 49 -4.45 28.10 6.73
C THR A 49 -3.61 28.81 5.68
N GLY A 50 -3.34 28.13 4.55
CA GLY A 50 -2.55 28.66 3.45
C GLY A 50 -1.04 28.66 3.69
N GLN A 51 -0.56 28.36 4.91
CA GLN A 51 0.85 28.13 5.14
C GLN A 51 1.30 26.79 4.56
N THR A 52 2.61 26.69 4.41
CA THR A 52 3.26 25.50 3.90
C THR A 52 4.06 24.84 5.00
N HIS A 53 3.87 23.54 5.18
CA HIS A 53 4.55 22.75 6.21
C HIS A 53 5.12 21.46 5.62
N ASN A 54 6.18 20.95 6.23
CA ASN A 54 6.59 19.57 5.97
C ASN A 54 5.59 18.62 6.63
N VAL A 55 5.30 17.50 5.99
CA VAL A 55 4.85 16.27 6.65
C VAL A 55 6.03 15.31 6.59
N SER A 56 6.41 14.72 7.71
CA SER A 56 7.56 13.80 7.77
C SER A 56 7.21 12.49 8.45
N TRP A 57 7.92 11.44 8.08
CA TRP A 57 7.72 10.09 8.57
C TRP A 57 9.04 9.32 8.62
N ASP A 58 9.08 8.26 9.41
CA ASP A 58 10.28 7.45 9.59
C ASP A 58 10.48 6.50 8.40
N VAL A 59 11.66 6.59 7.77
CA VAL A 59 12.11 5.74 6.66
C VAL A 59 13.38 4.97 7.00
N SER A 60 13.72 4.82 8.28
CA SER A 60 14.95 4.17 8.73
C SER A 60 14.96 2.66 8.53
N SER A 61 13.78 2.01 8.48
CA SER A 61 13.64 0.55 8.44
C SER A 61 12.58 0.06 7.45
N PRO A 62 12.64 0.42 6.16
CA PRO A 62 11.70 -0.08 5.17
C PRO A 62 11.94 -1.58 4.89
N PRO A 63 10.89 -2.37 4.62
CA PRO A 63 11.07 -3.74 4.17
C PRO A 63 11.70 -3.76 2.77
N VAL A 64 12.36 -4.87 2.44
CA VAL A 64 13.06 -5.03 1.14
C VAL A 64 12.08 -4.93 -0.03
N ASN A 65 10.90 -5.54 0.13
CA ASN A 65 9.86 -5.60 -0.89
C ASN A 65 8.60 -4.86 -0.43
N ILE A 66 8.43 -3.60 -0.86
CA ILE A 66 7.22 -2.79 -0.64
C ILE A 66 6.24 -3.01 -1.80
N THR A 67 4.95 -3.23 -1.49
CA THR A 67 3.95 -3.53 -2.52
C THR A 67 3.57 -2.31 -3.36
N ASN A 68 3.39 -1.16 -2.72
CA ASN A 68 3.00 0.12 -3.29
C ASN A 68 3.80 1.24 -2.60
N LYS A 69 4.76 1.80 -3.35
CA LYS A 69 5.57 2.94 -2.89
C LYS A 69 4.91 4.29 -3.16
N VAL A 70 3.75 4.32 -3.84
CA VAL A 70 3.07 5.57 -4.18
C VAL A 70 2.31 6.07 -2.96
N GLY A 71 2.80 7.17 -2.41
CA GLY A 71 2.27 7.83 -1.23
C GLY A 71 1.10 8.76 -1.53
N LEU A 72 0.21 8.86 -0.55
CA LEU A 72 -0.91 9.79 -0.48
C LEU A 72 -0.98 10.35 0.94
N ILE A 73 -1.13 11.67 1.07
CA ILE A 73 -1.43 12.33 2.34
C ILE A 73 -2.79 13.02 2.23
N TYR A 74 -3.66 12.76 3.19
CA TYR A 74 -4.95 13.44 3.31
C TYR A 74 -5.25 13.81 4.77
N LEU A 75 -6.19 14.75 4.94
CA LEU A 75 -6.56 15.27 6.25
C LEU A 75 -7.71 14.45 6.87
N ARG A 76 -7.64 14.24 8.18
CA ARG A 76 -8.67 13.64 9.02
C ARG A 76 -9.04 14.62 10.15
N LYS A 77 -10.29 14.59 10.59
CA LYS A 77 -10.80 15.38 11.73
C LYS A 77 -11.53 14.48 12.71
N GLY A 78 -11.04 14.40 13.94
CA GLY A 78 -11.48 13.43 14.94
C GLY A 78 -11.44 12.02 14.37
N VAL A 79 -12.59 11.33 14.37
CA VAL A 79 -12.69 9.96 13.84
C VAL A 79 -12.93 9.87 12.33
N THR A 80 -13.14 10.98 11.65
CA THR A 80 -13.67 11.02 10.27
C THR A 80 -12.61 11.48 9.28
N SER A 81 -12.35 10.65 8.25
CA SER A 81 -11.53 11.05 7.10
C SER A 81 -12.23 12.14 6.30
N THR A 82 -11.49 13.16 5.87
CA THR A 82 -12.00 14.22 5.00
C THR A 82 -11.63 13.93 3.53
N PRO A 83 -12.29 14.54 2.54
CA PRO A 83 -11.91 14.41 1.13
C PRO A 83 -10.69 15.28 0.75
N LEU A 84 -9.99 15.90 1.71
CA LEU A 84 -8.92 16.85 1.45
C LEU A 84 -7.58 16.11 1.29
N ILE A 85 -7.16 15.96 0.04
CA ILE A 85 -5.82 15.47 -0.33
C ILE A 85 -4.83 16.63 -0.20
N LEU A 86 -3.73 16.39 0.52
CA LEU A 86 -2.66 17.37 0.73
C LEU A 86 -1.48 17.15 -0.21
N ALA A 87 -1.18 15.89 -0.54
CA ALA A 87 -0.19 15.50 -1.53
C ALA A 87 -0.45 14.07 -2.01
N ASP A 88 -0.10 13.76 -3.25
CA ASP A 88 -0.23 12.42 -3.83
C ASP A 88 0.88 12.13 -4.86
N GLY A 89 1.03 10.87 -5.23
CA GLY A 89 1.90 10.47 -6.35
C GLY A 89 3.40 10.50 -6.03
N PHE A 90 3.79 10.63 -4.76
CA PHE A 90 5.19 10.69 -4.34
C PHE A 90 5.73 9.32 -3.89
N ASP A 91 7.06 9.16 -3.82
CA ASP A 91 7.66 7.95 -3.24
C ASP A 91 7.62 8.02 -1.70
N ILE A 92 6.97 7.03 -1.07
CA ILE A 92 6.87 6.92 0.39
C ILE A 92 8.24 6.74 1.08
N LEU A 93 9.33 6.53 0.34
CA LEU A 93 10.69 6.49 0.88
C LEU A 93 11.37 7.86 0.99
N LEU A 94 10.72 8.95 0.56
CA LEU A 94 11.27 10.30 0.69
C LEU A 94 11.44 10.76 2.15
N GLY A 95 10.64 10.23 3.07
CA GLY A 95 10.65 10.58 4.51
C GLY A 95 10.07 11.96 4.83
N ARG A 96 9.83 12.80 3.82
CA ARG A 96 9.09 14.05 3.94
C ARG A 96 8.51 14.53 2.62
N ILE A 97 7.44 15.31 2.71
CA ILE A 97 6.94 16.13 1.61
C ILE A 97 6.41 17.45 2.16
N GLU A 98 6.47 18.49 1.35
CA GLU A 98 5.90 19.79 1.68
C GLU A 98 4.44 19.84 1.23
N VAL A 99 3.54 20.33 2.10
CA VAL A 99 2.11 20.45 1.83
C VAL A 99 1.60 21.85 2.18
N THR A 100 0.56 22.28 1.48
CA THR A 100 -0.15 23.53 1.80
C THR A 100 -1.36 23.23 2.67
N VAL A 101 -1.51 23.96 3.76
CA VAL A 101 -2.63 23.82 4.70
C VAL A 101 -3.92 24.29 4.02
N PRO A 102 -4.92 23.41 3.85
CA PRO A 102 -6.15 23.77 3.16
C PRO A 102 -7.01 24.70 4.02
N TRP A 103 -7.94 25.40 3.39
CA TRP A 103 -8.95 26.17 4.11
C TRP A 103 -9.94 25.21 4.80
N VAL A 104 -9.94 25.21 6.14
CA VAL A 104 -10.83 24.43 6.99
C VAL A 104 -11.28 25.27 8.19
N PHE A 105 -12.31 24.81 8.90
CA PHE A 105 -12.65 25.39 10.20
C PHE A 105 -11.51 25.18 11.21
N GLU A 106 -11.38 26.10 12.15
CA GLU A 106 -10.42 25.91 13.24
C GLU A 106 -10.78 24.68 14.08
N GLY A 107 -9.76 24.02 14.62
CA GLY A 107 -9.93 22.87 15.50
C GLY A 107 -8.60 22.26 15.89
N ASP A 108 -8.63 21.44 16.94
CA ASP A 108 -7.48 20.82 17.59
C ASP A 108 -7.43 19.29 17.43
N ASP A 109 -8.41 18.72 16.72
CA ASP A 109 -8.59 17.29 16.46
C ASP A 109 -8.21 16.90 15.02
N TYR A 110 -7.30 17.63 14.38
CA TYR A 110 -6.82 17.29 13.04
C TYR A 110 -5.71 16.25 13.09
N SER A 111 -5.70 15.33 12.15
CA SER A 111 -4.56 14.42 11.91
C SER A 111 -4.30 14.31 10.41
N VAL A 112 -3.03 14.11 10.03
CA VAL A 112 -2.72 13.70 8.66
C VAL A 112 -2.69 12.18 8.61
N VAL A 113 -3.17 11.62 7.51
CA VAL A 113 -3.02 10.21 7.21
C VAL A 113 -2.03 10.07 6.06
N LEU A 114 -0.94 9.36 6.29
CA LEU A 114 0.01 8.92 5.28
C LEU A 114 -0.40 7.52 4.83
N MET A 115 -0.65 7.36 3.54
CA MET A 115 -1.11 6.11 2.94
C MET A 115 -0.13 5.64 1.87
N GLY A 116 0.23 4.37 1.94
CA GLY A 116 0.87 3.61 0.86
C GLY A 116 0.15 2.29 0.68
N ASP A 117 0.77 1.19 1.12
CA ASP A 117 0.14 -0.14 1.24
C ASP A 117 -0.94 -0.16 2.34
N SER A 118 -0.68 0.60 3.39
CA SER A 118 -1.52 0.78 4.56
C SER A 118 -1.39 2.23 5.04
N GLY A 119 -2.29 2.63 5.93
CA GLY A 119 -2.32 3.96 6.52
C GLY A 119 -1.57 4.01 7.84
N ASN A 120 -0.86 5.12 8.08
CA ASN A 120 -0.48 5.56 9.41
C ASN A 120 -0.94 7.01 9.59
N TRP A 121 -1.31 7.40 10.80
CA TRP A 121 -1.77 8.75 11.10
C TRP A 121 -0.85 9.43 12.09
N SER A 122 -0.75 10.75 11.98
CA SER A 122 -0.14 11.56 13.02
C SER A 122 -0.95 11.52 14.32
N GLU A 123 -0.33 12.00 15.39
CA GLU A 123 -1.08 12.51 16.53
C GLU A 123 -1.99 13.69 16.12
N GLU A 124 -2.95 14.02 16.97
CA GLU A 124 -3.84 15.15 16.75
C GLU A 124 -3.11 16.50 16.91
N PHE A 125 -3.43 17.46 16.04
CA PHE A 125 -2.83 18.79 16.00
C PHE A 125 -3.88 19.86 15.66
N THR A 126 -3.49 21.13 15.82
CA THR A 126 -4.37 22.27 15.63
C THR A 126 -4.21 22.92 14.26
N ILE A 127 -5.32 23.24 13.60
CA ILE A 127 -5.36 24.15 12.44
C ILE A 127 -6.12 25.42 12.83
N LYS A 128 -5.53 26.58 12.49
CA LYS A 128 -6.08 27.93 12.69
C LYS A 128 -6.15 28.72 11.38
N GLN A 129 -6.79 29.88 11.42
CA GLN A 129 -6.85 30.83 10.30
C GLN A 129 -5.69 31.83 10.34
#